data_AF-A0A2V8NKP3-F1
#
_entry.id   AF-A0A2V8NKP3-F1
#
_cell.length_a   1.000
_cell.length_b   1.000
_cell.length_c   1.000
_cell.angle_alpha   90.00
_cell.angle_beta   90.00
_cell.angle_gamma   90.00
#
_symmetry.space_group_name_H-M   'P 1'
#
loop_
_entity.id
_entity.type
_entity.pdbx_description
1 polymer ?
#
loop_
_entity_poly.entity_id
_entity_poly.type
_entity_poly.pdbx_seq_one_letter_code
_entity_poly.pdbx_strand_id
1 'polypeptide(L)'
;MVVALLLSLVFALLTQQPAAAALPAQEPVSPAASTLDFEFFRTKVQPIFLAKREGHTRCVSCHSKGTPMRLQALSPGATTWNEEQSRRNFQVVLTRVVPYNLLQSRLLVQPLVSEGGGTFYHSGGKHWNSFLDPEWQALANWVCGRKTTEKMVELTGSCAAE
;
A
#
# COMPACT_ATOMS: atom_id res chain seq x y z
N MET A 1 -69.28 -3.17 -39.65
CA MET A 1 -70.22 -2.83 -38.56
C MET A 1 -69.41 -2.60 -37.29
N VAL A 2 -69.09 -1.33 -37.01
CA VAL A 2 -69.56 -0.53 -35.84
C VAL A 2 -68.92 -1.06 -34.54
N VAL A 3 -67.75 -0.57 -34.10
CA VAL A 3 -67.48 0.72 -33.39
C VAL A 3 -68.24 0.83 -32.07
N ALA A 4 -67.49 1.02 -30.97
CA ALA A 4 -67.75 1.95 -29.84
C ALA A 4 -67.23 1.37 -28.51
N LEU A 5 -66.10 1.87 -28.00
CA LEU A 5 -65.96 2.98 -27.02
C LEU A 5 -66.03 2.45 -25.57
N LEU A 6 -64.88 2.38 -24.89
CA LEU A 6 -64.30 3.41 -23.99
C LEU A 6 -64.78 3.23 -22.55
N LEU A 7 -63.82 3.07 -21.63
CA LEU A 7 -63.74 3.90 -20.42
C LEU A 7 -62.36 3.75 -19.79
N SER A 8 -61.55 4.78 -20.04
CA SER A 8 -60.26 5.05 -19.43
C SER A 8 -60.44 5.34 -17.94
N LEU A 9 -59.64 4.70 -17.08
CA LEU A 9 -59.37 5.18 -15.74
C LEU A 9 -57.85 5.23 -15.56
N VAL A 10 -57.29 6.34 -15.99
CA VAL A 10 -55.93 6.79 -15.69
C VAL A 10 -55.94 7.25 -14.23
N PHE A 11 -55.55 6.37 -13.31
CA PHE A 11 -55.19 6.81 -11.97
C PHE A 11 -53.70 7.20 -11.97
N ALA A 12 -53.47 8.50 -12.14
CA ALA A 12 -52.18 9.13 -11.97
C ALA A 12 -51.72 8.97 -10.52
N LEU A 13 -50.87 7.98 -10.27
CA LEU A 13 -50.17 7.86 -9.00
C LEU A 13 -48.94 8.78 -9.05
N LEU A 14 -49.05 9.88 -8.30
CA LEU A 14 -48.00 10.89 -8.10
C LEU A 14 -46.67 10.20 -7.75
N THR A 15 -45.70 10.28 -8.65
CA THR A 15 -44.30 9.96 -8.39
C THR A 15 -43.70 11.03 -7.49
N GLN A 16 -43.68 10.79 -6.18
CA GLN A 16 -42.84 11.57 -5.26
C GLN A 16 -41.43 11.00 -5.30
N GLN A 17 -40.54 11.65 -6.05
CA GLN A 17 -39.09 11.39 -5.97
C GLN A 17 -38.55 12.02 -4.68
N PRO A 18 -37.88 11.27 -3.79
CA PRO A 18 -37.07 11.89 -2.76
C PRO A 18 -35.86 12.55 -3.45
N ALA A 19 -35.61 13.81 -3.12
CA ALA A 19 -34.37 14.47 -3.46
C ALA A 19 -33.22 13.70 -2.78
N ALA A 20 -32.44 12.96 -3.56
CA ALA A 20 -31.22 12.37 -3.08
C ALA A 20 -30.25 13.50 -2.74
N ALA A 21 -30.02 13.72 -1.44
CA ALA A 21 -28.91 14.52 -0.98
C ALA A 21 -27.62 13.86 -1.46
N ALA A 22 -26.88 14.53 -2.34
CA ALA A 22 -25.55 14.12 -2.76
C ALA A 22 -24.61 14.23 -1.55
N LEU A 23 -24.37 13.10 -0.88
CA LEU A 23 -23.28 12.98 0.08
C LEU A 23 -21.95 13.06 -0.69
N PRO A 24 -20.95 13.81 -0.19
CA PRO A 24 -19.64 13.82 -0.82
C PRO A 24 -19.08 12.39 -0.81
N ALA A 25 -18.65 11.93 -1.99
CA ALA A 25 -17.95 10.67 -2.12
C ALA A 25 -16.62 10.75 -1.37
N GLN A 26 -16.57 10.25 -0.13
CA GLN A 26 -15.33 9.85 0.49
C GLN A 26 -14.86 8.59 -0.23
N GLU A 27 -13.75 8.69 -0.97
CA GLU A 27 -13.05 7.49 -1.43
C GLU A 27 -12.77 6.60 -0.21
N PRO A 28 -13.05 5.28 -0.29
CA PRO A 28 -12.80 4.37 0.82
C PRO A 28 -11.30 4.32 1.09
N VAL A 29 -10.86 5.03 2.13
CA VAL A 29 -9.50 4.92 2.67
C VAL A 29 -9.41 3.55 3.35
N SER A 30 -8.55 2.67 2.83
CA SER A 30 -8.31 1.36 3.45
C SER A 30 -7.88 1.54 4.92
N PRO A 31 -8.38 0.72 5.89
CA PRO A 31 -8.02 0.85 7.31
C PRO A 31 -6.52 0.80 7.60
N ALA A 32 -5.73 0.18 6.72
CA ALA A 32 -4.27 0.18 6.81
C ALA A 32 -3.66 1.58 6.57
N ALA A 33 -4.27 2.40 5.69
CA ALA A 33 -3.79 3.73 5.35
C ALA A 33 -3.99 4.76 6.47
N SER A 34 -4.98 4.57 7.34
CA SER A 34 -5.18 5.41 8.54
C SER A 34 -4.27 5.01 9.71
N THR A 35 -3.59 3.86 9.62
CA THR A 35 -2.78 3.32 10.73
C THR A 35 -1.30 3.67 10.61
N LEU A 36 -0.73 3.56 9.41
CA LEU A 36 0.71 3.71 9.18
C LEU A 36 1.12 5.14 8.80
N ASP A 37 2.30 5.58 9.25
CA ASP A 37 2.76 6.96 9.08
C ASP A 37 3.29 7.24 7.67
N PHE A 38 2.69 8.20 6.96
CA PHE A 38 3.13 8.56 5.60
C PHE A 38 4.52 9.21 5.59
N GLU A 39 4.83 10.06 6.58
CA GLU A 39 6.14 10.70 6.63
C GLU A 39 7.25 9.67 6.91
N PHE A 40 6.98 8.65 7.75
CA PHE A 40 7.94 7.60 8.02
C PHE A 40 8.16 6.80 6.75
N PHE A 41 7.07 6.49 6.05
CA PHE A 41 7.16 5.85 4.75
C PHE A 41 8.02 6.66 3.79
N ARG A 42 7.70 7.94 3.58
CA ARG A 42 8.38 8.80 2.59
C ARG A 42 9.87 8.96 2.88
N THR A 43 10.24 9.08 4.16
CA THR A 43 11.59 9.46 4.58
C THR A 43 12.49 8.27 4.95
N LYS A 44 11.93 7.16 5.42
CA LYS A 44 12.70 6.00 5.92
C LYS A 44 12.46 4.71 5.13
N VAL A 45 11.25 4.50 4.59
CA VAL A 45 10.91 3.28 3.83
C VAL A 45 11.13 3.44 2.33
N GLN A 46 10.53 4.45 1.72
CA GLN A 46 10.54 4.66 0.28
C GLN A 46 11.94 4.74 -0.33
N PRO A 47 12.95 5.40 0.30
CA PRO A 47 14.31 5.44 -0.24
C PRO A 47 14.95 4.05 -0.43
N ILE A 48 14.57 3.06 0.37
CA ILE A 48 15.06 1.67 0.29
C ILE A 48 14.76 1.09 -1.11
N PHE A 49 13.63 1.45 -1.71
CA PHE A 49 13.25 0.95 -3.04
C PHE A 49 14.14 1.48 -4.18
N LEU A 50 14.84 2.60 -3.96
CA LEU A 50 15.76 3.22 -4.91
C LEU A 50 17.23 2.88 -4.63
N ALA A 51 17.54 2.41 -3.42
CA ALA A 51 18.91 2.14 -2.99
C ALA A 51 19.58 1.09 -3.87
N LYS A 52 20.75 1.44 -4.42
CA LYS A 52 21.64 0.51 -5.12
C LYS A 52 22.52 -0.18 -4.09
N ARG A 53 22.59 -1.51 -4.15
CA ARG A 53 23.45 -2.33 -3.30
C ARG A 53 24.29 -3.21 -4.20
N GLU A 54 25.52 -3.49 -3.77
CA GLU A 54 26.37 -4.42 -4.49
C GLU A 54 25.71 -5.80 -4.56
N GLY A 55 25.78 -6.46 -5.71
CA GLY A 55 25.15 -7.78 -5.93
C GLY A 55 23.62 -7.79 -6.06
N HIS A 56 22.93 -6.66 -5.88
CA HIS A 56 21.46 -6.62 -5.87
C HIS A 56 20.88 -5.67 -6.92
N THR A 57 19.84 -6.14 -7.60
CA THR A 57 19.00 -5.26 -8.43
C THR A 57 18.21 -4.31 -7.53
N ARG A 58 18.09 -3.03 -7.88
CA ARG A 58 17.20 -2.09 -7.13
C ARG A 58 15.75 -2.57 -7.20
N CYS A 59 15.00 -2.45 -6.10
CA CYS A 59 13.59 -2.86 -6.07
C CYS A 59 12.78 -2.18 -7.19
N VAL A 60 12.97 -0.86 -7.38
CA VAL A 60 12.27 -0.08 -8.41
C VAL A 60 12.49 -0.60 -9.84
N SER A 61 13.63 -1.23 -10.14
CA SER A 61 13.95 -1.72 -11.49
C SER A 61 12.92 -2.73 -12.01
N CYS A 62 12.36 -3.55 -11.10
CA CYS A 62 11.32 -4.52 -11.41
C CYS A 62 9.93 -3.98 -11.04
N HIS A 63 9.81 -3.35 -9.87
CA HIS A 63 8.54 -2.89 -9.31
C HIS A 63 7.94 -1.67 -10.03
N SER A 64 8.66 -0.99 -10.92
CA SER A 64 8.08 0.06 -11.79
C SER A 64 7.46 -0.47 -13.10
N LYS A 65 7.74 -1.72 -13.48
CA LYS A 65 7.44 -2.24 -14.83
C LYS A 65 6.19 -3.12 -14.87
N GLY A 66 6.02 -4.05 -13.93
CA GLY A 66 4.94 -5.04 -14.07
C GLY A 66 4.73 -6.06 -12.95
N THR A 67 5.25 -5.84 -11.74
CA THR A 67 4.90 -6.72 -10.61
C THR A 67 3.55 -6.32 -9.98
N PRO A 68 2.91 -7.18 -9.19
CA PRO A 68 1.72 -6.80 -8.42
C PRO A 68 1.93 -5.60 -7.48
N MET A 69 3.15 -5.39 -6.96
CA MET A 69 3.52 -4.16 -6.24
C MET A 69 4.08 -3.15 -7.24
N ARG A 70 3.22 -2.31 -7.84
CA ARG A 70 3.60 -1.41 -8.93
C ARG A 70 3.89 0.01 -8.43
N LEU A 71 5.17 0.31 -8.19
CA LEU A 71 5.62 1.65 -7.82
C LEU A 71 5.49 2.61 -9.02
N GLN A 72 5.31 3.90 -8.74
CA GLN A 72 5.33 4.95 -9.74
C GLN A 72 6.70 5.02 -10.41
N ALA A 73 6.74 5.34 -11.70
CA ALA A 73 7.98 5.70 -12.36
C ALA A 73 8.52 7.02 -11.81
N LEU A 74 9.85 7.17 -11.78
CA LEU A 74 10.48 8.46 -11.49
C LEU A 74 10.22 9.42 -12.64
N SER A 75 10.03 10.71 -12.33
CA SER A 75 9.99 11.76 -13.34
C SER A 75 11.33 11.83 -14.09
N PRO A 76 11.36 12.28 -15.35
CA PRO A 76 12.59 12.39 -16.11
C PRO A 76 13.67 13.19 -15.35
N GLY A 77 14.87 12.63 -15.22
CA GLY A 77 16.00 13.25 -14.50
C GLY A 77 15.90 13.23 -12.97
N ALA A 78 14.79 12.78 -12.38
CA ALA A 78 14.63 12.75 -10.93
C ALA A 78 15.41 11.59 -10.29
N THR A 79 16.03 11.87 -9.13
CA THR A 79 16.71 10.86 -8.30
C THR A 79 15.82 10.30 -7.19
N THR A 80 14.66 10.93 -6.95
CA THR A 80 13.65 10.50 -5.99
C THR A 80 12.24 10.85 -6.49
N TRP A 81 11.20 10.29 -5.87
CA TRP A 81 9.81 10.59 -6.17
C TRP A 81 9.38 11.93 -5.58
N ASN A 82 8.55 12.67 -6.30
CA ASN A 82 7.86 13.85 -5.76
C ASN A 82 6.75 13.43 -4.75
N GLU A 83 6.08 14.39 -4.14
CA GLU A 83 5.06 14.09 -3.12
C GLU A 83 3.89 13.28 -3.68
N GLU A 84 3.35 13.67 -4.84
CA GLU A 84 2.24 12.97 -5.48
C GLU A 84 2.58 11.51 -5.78
N GLN A 85 3.74 11.27 -6.38
CA GLN A 85 4.26 9.92 -6.62
C GLN A 85 4.45 9.14 -5.33
N SER A 86 4.94 9.81 -4.27
CA SER A 86 5.14 9.19 -2.95
C SER A 86 3.82 8.77 -2.31
N ARG A 87 2.77 9.58 -2.41
CA ARG A 87 1.43 9.23 -1.91
C ARG A 87 0.84 8.02 -2.65
N ARG A 88 1.04 7.94 -3.98
CA ARG A 88 0.64 6.76 -4.74
C ARG A 88 1.44 5.52 -4.37
N ASN A 89 2.75 5.65 -4.19
CA ASN A 89 3.61 4.55 -3.74
C ASN A 89 3.19 4.06 -2.35
N PHE A 90 2.84 4.97 -1.43
CA PHE A 90 2.34 4.61 -0.12
C PHE A 90 1.12 3.70 -0.22
N GLN A 91 0.11 4.08 -1.03
CA GLN A 91 -1.09 3.24 -1.23
C GLN A 91 -0.76 1.87 -1.82
N VAL A 92 0.17 1.80 -2.79
CA VAL A 92 0.63 0.53 -3.36
C VAL A 92 1.29 -0.35 -2.31
N VAL A 93 2.17 0.22 -1.48
CA VAL A 93 2.94 -0.54 -0.49
C VAL A 93 2.07 -0.99 0.68
N LEU A 94 1.02 -0.23 1.05
CA LEU A 94 0.05 -0.67 2.05
C LEU A 94 -0.62 -2.02 1.70
N THR A 95 -0.80 -2.32 0.41
CA THR A 95 -1.34 -3.63 -0.03
C THR A 95 -0.40 -4.82 0.24
N ARG A 96 0.84 -4.54 0.70
CA ARG A 96 1.89 -5.53 0.99
C ARG A 96 2.19 -5.66 2.48
N VAL A 97 1.40 -5.00 3.31
CA VAL A 97 1.59 -4.93 4.75
C VAL A 97 0.32 -5.39 5.46
N VAL A 98 0.50 -6.17 6.51
CA VAL A 98 -0.49 -6.40 7.56
C VAL A 98 0.00 -5.62 8.78
N PRO A 99 -0.61 -4.48 9.13
CA PRO A 99 -0.14 -3.65 10.24
C PRO A 99 0.02 -4.45 11.53
N TYR A 100 1.11 -4.18 12.25
CA TYR A 100 1.50 -4.87 13.48
C TYR A 100 1.75 -6.38 13.36
N ASN A 101 1.86 -6.92 12.14
CA ASN A 101 2.19 -8.33 11.92
C ASN A 101 3.34 -8.48 10.92
N LEU A 102 4.53 -8.74 11.46
CA LEU A 102 5.76 -8.84 10.67
C LEU A 102 5.73 -10.04 9.70
N LEU A 103 5.30 -11.20 10.19
CA LEU A 103 5.35 -12.47 9.44
C LEU A 103 4.29 -12.55 8.32
N GLN A 104 3.16 -11.86 8.46
CA GLN A 104 2.13 -11.79 7.42
C GLN A 104 2.36 -10.64 6.42
N SER A 105 3.32 -9.75 6.69
CA SER A 105 3.64 -8.63 5.81
C SER A 105 4.59 -9.06 4.70
N ARG A 106 4.06 -9.25 3.48
CA ARG A 106 4.84 -9.62 2.29
C ARG A 106 6.00 -8.67 1.98
N LEU A 107 5.85 -7.38 2.34
CA LEU A 107 6.93 -6.39 2.23
C LEU A 107 8.21 -6.83 2.95
N LEU A 108 8.08 -7.53 4.08
CA LEU A 108 9.19 -7.99 4.91
C LEU A 108 9.66 -9.40 4.54
N VAL A 109 8.74 -10.33 4.31
CA VAL A 109 9.09 -11.76 4.14
C VAL A 109 9.55 -12.12 2.73
N GLN A 110 9.06 -11.44 1.70
CA GLN A 110 9.38 -11.80 0.31
C GLN A 110 10.87 -11.58 -0.03
N PRO A 111 11.50 -10.44 0.31
CA PRO A 111 12.91 -10.18 -0.01
C PRO A 111 13.91 -10.71 1.03
N LEU A 112 13.47 -11.21 2.19
CA LEU A 112 14.34 -11.81 3.21
C LEU A 112 14.75 -13.23 2.82
N VAL A 113 15.99 -13.66 3.11
CA VAL A 113 16.42 -15.05 2.92
C VAL A 113 15.57 -16.05 3.72
N SER A 114 15.45 -17.27 3.24
CA SER A 114 14.57 -18.29 3.83
C SER A 114 14.98 -18.65 5.26
N GLU A 115 16.29 -18.73 5.52
CA GLU A 115 16.89 -19.04 6.81
C GLU A 115 16.58 -17.95 7.86
N GLY A 116 16.34 -16.72 7.42
CA GLY A 116 15.93 -15.60 8.25
C GLY A 116 14.41 -15.50 8.47
N GLY A 117 13.62 -16.44 7.96
CA GLY A 117 12.15 -16.42 8.03
C GLY A 117 11.46 -15.83 6.79
N GLY A 118 12.20 -15.64 5.70
CA GLY A 118 11.65 -15.20 4.42
C GLY A 118 11.03 -16.33 3.59
N THR A 119 10.50 -15.97 2.41
CA THR A 119 9.93 -16.95 1.46
C THR A 119 11.01 -17.70 0.67
N PHE A 120 10.66 -18.80 0.00
CA PHE A 120 11.64 -19.52 -0.83
C PHE A 120 12.14 -18.73 -2.06
N TYR A 121 11.25 -17.97 -2.73
CA TYR A 121 11.55 -17.38 -4.04
C TYR A 121 11.21 -15.89 -4.11
N HIS A 122 12.07 -15.09 -4.73
CA HIS A 122 11.77 -13.72 -5.14
C HIS A 122 12.56 -13.42 -6.43
N SER A 123 11.88 -13.04 -7.52
CA SER A 123 12.53 -12.90 -8.83
C SER A 123 13.60 -11.81 -8.88
N GLY A 124 13.49 -10.79 -8.04
CA GLY A 124 14.51 -9.74 -7.88
C GLY A 124 15.71 -10.14 -7.00
N GLY A 125 15.71 -11.36 -6.45
CA GLY A 125 16.70 -11.84 -5.48
C GLY A 125 16.29 -11.58 -4.03
N LYS A 126 17.05 -12.16 -3.10
CA LYS A 126 16.96 -11.84 -1.67
C LYS A 126 17.81 -10.62 -1.38
N HIS A 127 17.30 -9.67 -0.60
CA HIS A 127 17.95 -8.39 -0.33
C HIS A 127 18.53 -8.28 1.07
N TRP A 128 18.06 -9.11 2.01
CA TRP A 128 18.50 -9.10 3.39
C TRP A 128 18.78 -10.52 3.83
N ASN A 129 19.91 -10.71 4.50
CA ASN A 129 20.35 -12.01 5.02
C ASN A 129 19.84 -12.23 6.44
N SER A 130 19.39 -11.17 7.11
CA SER A 130 18.86 -11.23 8.46
C SER A 130 17.72 -10.23 8.64
N PHE A 131 16.78 -10.54 9.53
CA PHE A 131 15.81 -9.55 9.99
C PHE A 131 16.50 -8.41 10.78
N LEU A 132 17.74 -8.61 11.23
CA LEU A 132 18.53 -7.56 11.88
C LEU A 132 19.16 -6.56 10.88
N ASP A 133 19.01 -6.76 9.56
CA ASP A 133 19.48 -5.80 8.57
C ASP A 133 18.86 -4.40 8.84
N PRO A 134 19.64 -3.30 8.86
CA PRO A 134 19.13 -1.97 9.23
C PRO A 134 17.95 -1.50 8.38
N GLU A 135 17.95 -1.82 7.09
CA GLU A 135 16.84 -1.50 6.19
C GLU A 135 15.62 -2.38 6.45
N TRP A 136 15.82 -3.66 6.76
CA TRP A 136 14.73 -4.53 7.19
C TRP A 136 14.08 -3.98 8.47
N GLN A 137 14.90 -3.57 9.44
CA GLN A 137 14.44 -2.94 10.68
C GLN A 137 13.68 -1.65 10.44
N ALA A 138 14.11 -0.80 9.49
CA ALA A 138 13.35 0.40 9.12
C ALA A 138 11.96 0.05 8.58
N LEU A 139 11.85 -0.95 7.71
CA LEU A 139 10.56 -1.44 7.21
C LEU A 139 9.70 -2.02 8.32
N ALA A 140 10.28 -2.84 9.18
CA ALA A 140 9.57 -3.51 10.28
C ALA A 140 9.03 -2.50 11.30
N ASN A 141 9.81 -1.48 11.66
CA ASN A 141 9.35 -0.41 12.54
C ASN A 141 8.14 0.33 11.94
N TRP A 142 8.16 0.59 10.63
CA TRP A 142 7.00 1.17 9.97
C TRP A 142 5.78 0.24 9.96
N VAL A 143 5.97 -1.06 9.68
CA VAL A 143 4.89 -2.08 9.75
C VAL A 143 4.30 -2.15 11.16
N CYS A 144 5.12 -1.96 12.19
CA CYS A 144 4.71 -1.87 13.60
C CYS A 144 4.15 -0.50 14.01
N GLY A 145 3.77 0.35 13.05
CA GLY A 145 3.03 1.59 13.32
C GLY A 145 3.87 2.76 13.83
N ARG A 146 5.20 2.61 13.89
CA ARG A 146 6.10 3.66 14.40
C ARG A 146 5.99 4.93 13.56
N LYS A 147 5.94 6.07 14.22
CA LYS A 147 5.84 7.41 13.62
C LYS A 147 7.22 8.00 13.35
N THR A 148 7.31 8.91 12.39
CA THR A 148 8.58 9.56 12.01
C THR A 148 9.35 10.14 13.20
N THR A 149 8.60 10.71 14.14
CA THR A 149 9.08 11.38 15.35
C THR A 149 9.58 10.42 16.43
N GLU A 150 9.33 9.12 16.30
CA GLU A 150 9.73 8.12 17.27
C GLU A 150 11.06 7.47 16.87
N LYS A 151 11.89 7.19 17.88
CA LYS A 151 13.14 6.44 17.70
C LYS A 151 12.84 5.01 17.24
N MET A 152 13.53 4.52 16.22
CA MET A 152 13.43 3.10 15.82
C MET A 152 14.00 2.20 16.92
N VAL A 153 13.36 1.05 17.11
CA VAL A 153 13.84 0.00 18.02
C VAL A 153 14.24 -1.21 17.19
N GLU A 154 15.12 -2.04 17.72
CA GLU A 154 15.38 -3.35 17.13
C GLU A 154 14.19 -4.27 17.42
N LEU A 155 13.72 -4.98 16.38
CA LEU A 155 12.57 -5.89 16.45
C LEU A 155 13.03 -7.32 16.14
N THR A 156 12.78 -8.23 17.08
CA THR A 156 13.23 -9.63 17.09
C THR A 156 12.08 -10.63 16.87
N GLY A 157 11.17 -10.32 15.93
CA GLY A 157 10.12 -11.24 15.49
C GLY A 157 8.69 -10.86 15.90
N SER A 158 8.52 -9.80 16.69
CA SER A 158 7.21 -9.20 16.95
C SER A 158 7.28 -7.67 16.97
N CYS A 159 6.13 -7.00 17.02
CA CYS A 159 6.06 -5.55 17.20
C CYS A 159 6.17 -5.10 18.66
N ALA A 160 6.27 -6.03 19.62
CA ALA A 160 6.70 -5.69 20.95
C ALA A 160 8.18 -5.33 20.89
N ALA A 161 8.53 -4.16 21.44
CA ALA A 161 9.92 -3.87 21.75
C ALA A 161 10.33 -4.80 22.91
N GLU A 162 11.41 -5.55 22.73
CA GLU A 162 12.08 -6.23 23.85
C GLU A 162 12.96 -5.26 24.65
#